data_AF-A0AAU9RKC2-F1
#
_entry.id   AF-A0AAU9RKC2-F1
#
_cell.length_a   1.000
_cell.length_b   1.000
_cell.length_c   1.000
_cell.angle_alpha   90.00
_cell.angle_beta   90.00
_cell.angle_gamma   90.00
#
_symmetry.space_group_name_H-M   'P 1'
#
loop_
_entity.id
_entity.type
_entity.pdbx_description
1 polymer ?
#
loop_
_entity_poly.entity_id
_entity_poly.type
_entity_poly.pdbx_seq_one_letter_code
_entity_poly.pdbx_strand_id
1 'polypeptide(L)'
;MRTSVVMCKQVQPLLNIPPTTKDKVVVVVGATGTGKSRLAVDLAARFSGEVINSDKIQAHRGLAIATNKVAEEERRGIPHHLLGFVDPHEDFTASEFRHAATLAVRSITSRRHLPIVAGGSNSYIEDLIDGGNREFKSNFDCCFIWVDVSPPVLHSFISDRVDRMVENGLVEEIGEIFDLNSDYSRGIKRAIGVPELDFYFRSENFLDEEARKKVLRKAIDEIKSNTCKLAERQVAKIQRLRKVNGWRLHRLDATEVFRRRNGGDADAAWEELVAAPGKMIVRRFISGFGREVRRNITPARAAVAVAGSH
;
A
#
# COMPACT_ATOMS: atom_id res chain seq x y z
N MET A 1 47.39 -54.42 30.05
CA MET A 1 46.63 -53.78 28.96
C MET A 1 45.46 -53.04 29.58
N ARG A 2 45.47 -51.71 29.54
CA ARG A 2 44.43 -50.82 30.08
C ARG A 2 43.40 -50.58 28.99
N THR A 3 42.17 -51.03 29.18
CA THR A 3 41.07 -50.73 28.26
C THR A 3 40.22 -49.62 28.88
N SER A 4 40.42 -48.41 28.37
CA SER A 4 39.70 -47.20 28.77
C SER A 4 38.27 -47.23 28.27
N VAL A 5 37.30 -47.05 29.17
CA VAL A 5 35.89 -46.84 28.83
C VAL A 5 35.73 -45.40 28.35
N VAL A 6 35.47 -45.21 27.06
CA VAL A 6 35.15 -43.89 26.48
C VAL A 6 33.66 -43.62 26.72
N MET A 7 33.36 -42.71 27.65
CA MET A 7 32.01 -42.18 27.80
C MET A 7 31.65 -41.31 26.60
N CYS A 8 30.67 -41.77 25.83
CA CYS A 8 30.04 -41.02 24.75
C CYS A 8 29.25 -39.85 25.39
N LYS A 9 29.76 -38.62 25.27
CA LYS A 9 29.01 -37.41 25.62
C LYS A 9 27.83 -37.31 24.65
N GLN A 10 26.61 -37.53 25.15
CA GLN A 10 25.39 -37.17 24.46
C GLN A 10 25.40 -35.65 24.22
N VAL A 11 25.51 -35.26 22.95
CA VAL A 11 25.26 -33.89 22.51
C VAL A 11 23.75 -33.68 22.63
N GLN A 12 23.32 -32.91 23.63
CA GLN A 12 21.95 -32.42 23.69
C GLN A 12 21.67 -31.63 22.41
N PRO A 13 20.53 -31.85 21.72
CA PRO A 13 20.16 -30.99 20.62
C PRO A 13 19.95 -29.59 21.19
N LEU A 14 20.77 -28.64 20.75
CA LEU A 14 20.49 -27.22 20.92
C LEU A 14 19.09 -27.01 20.34
N LEU A 15 18.11 -26.80 21.22
CA LEU A 15 16.81 -26.27 20.83
C LEU A 15 17.09 -25.01 20.01
N ASN A 16 16.85 -25.10 18.71
CA ASN A 16 16.87 -23.97 17.81
C ASN A 16 15.67 -23.09 18.21
N ILE A 17 15.86 -22.25 19.22
CA ILE A 17 14.91 -21.21 19.58
C ILE A 17 14.85 -20.30 18.35
N PRO A 18 13.73 -20.23 17.61
CA PRO A 18 13.66 -19.35 16.45
C PRO A 18 13.95 -17.92 16.90
N PRO A 19 14.62 -17.09 16.08
CA PRO A 19 14.85 -15.70 16.44
C PRO A 19 13.50 -15.08 16.78
N THR A 20 13.41 -14.56 18.00
CA THR A 20 12.17 -14.18 18.70
C THR A 20 11.52 -12.89 18.16
N THR A 21 11.83 -12.50 16.92
CA THR A 21 11.35 -11.25 16.32
C THR A 21 10.65 -11.54 15.01
N LYS A 22 9.35 -11.24 14.96
CA LYS A 22 8.56 -11.31 13.73
C LYS A 22 9.17 -10.43 12.65
N ASP A 23 9.07 -10.90 11.41
CA ASP A 23 9.48 -10.14 10.23
C ASP A 23 8.66 -8.85 10.11
N LYS A 24 9.26 -7.79 9.56
CA LYS A 24 8.67 -6.46 9.51
C LYS A 24 7.97 -6.23 8.17
N VAL A 25 6.74 -5.72 8.22
CA VAL A 25 5.95 -5.34 7.04
C VAL A 25 5.47 -3.90 7.20
N VAL A 26 5.60 -3.10 6.15
CA VAL A 26 5.00 -1.75 6.10
C VAL A 26 3.74 -1.80 5.25
N VAL A 27 2.68 -1.15 5.71
CA VAL A 27 1.39 -1.08 5.02
C VAL A 27 1.03 0.39 4.81
N VAL A 28 0.91 0.80 3.55
CA VAL A 28 0.57 2.17 3.14
C VAL A 28 -0.89 2.20 2.66
N VAL A 29 -1.75 2.88 3.42
CA VAL A 29 -3.18 3.03 3.15
C VAL A 29 -3.55 4.49 2.85
N GLY A 30 -4.71 4.69 2.22
CA GLY A 30 -5.18 6.01 1.79
C GLY A 30 -6.17 5.93 0.63
N ALA A 31 -6.95 6.99 0.41
CA ALA A 31 -7.89 7.06 -0.70
C ALA A 31 -7.18 7.08 -2.07
N THR A 32 -7.89 6.76 -3.15
CA THR A 32 -7.37 6.92 -4.51
C THR A 32 -6.89 8.35 -4.74
N GLY A 33 -5.75 8.51 -5.40
CA GLY A 33 -5.18 9.83 -5.67
C GLY A 33 -4.38 10.46 -4.54
N THR A 34 -4.30 9.89 -3.32
CA THR A 34 -3.56 10.52 -2.21
C THR A 34 -2.04 10.37 -2.25
N GLY A 35 -1.47 9.66 -3.25
CA GLY A 35 -0.03 9.48 -3.38
C GLY A 35 0.56 8.22 -2.72
N LYS A 36 -0.26 7.21 -2.40
CA LYS A 36 0.21 5.94 -1.79
C LYS A 36 1.38 5.29 -2.53
N SER A 37 1.28 5.15 -3.86
CA SER A 37 2.32 4.51 -4.67
C SER A 37 3.63 5.30 -4.63
N ARG A 38 3.55 6.64 -4.71
CA ARG A 38 4.70 7.54 -4.55
C ARG A 38 5.40 7.31 -3.20
N LEU A 39 4.64 7.25 -2.10
CA LEU A 39 5.22 6.99 -0.79
C LEU A 39 5.82 5.58 -0.69
N ALA A 40 5.15 4.57 -1.24
CA ALA A 40 5.64 3.19 -1.22
C ALA A 40 7.00 3.07 -1.94
N VAL A 41 7.15 3.73 -3.09
CA VAL A 41 8.41 3.81 -3.84
C VAL A 41 9.48 4.59 -3.05
N ASP A 42 9.14 5.73 -2.46
CA ASP A 42 10.07 6.52 -1.64
C ASP A 42 10.61 5.74 -0.42
N LEU A 43 9.75 4.95 0.21
CA LEU A 43 10.12 4.07 1.32
C LEU A 43 10.97 2.90 0.83
N ALA A 44 10.59 2.26 -0.28
CA ALA A 44 11.32 1.14 -0.86
C ALA A 44 12.74 1.55 -1.26
N ALA A 45 12.89 2.69 -1.94
CA ALA A 45 14.19 3.24 -2.31
C ALA A 45 15.07 3.53 -1.08
N ARG A 46 14.47 3.96 0.03
CA ARG A 46 15.22 4.28 1.26
C ARG A 46 15.61 3.05 2.07
N PHE A 47 14.79 2.02 2.08
CA PHE A 47 14.90 0.87 2.99
C PHE A 47 15.15 -0.46 2.28
N SER A 48 15.61 -0.44 1.03
CA SER A 48 15.80 -1.65 0.20
C SER A 48 14.55 -2.52 0.21
N GLY A 49 13.42 -1.89 -0.11
CA GLY A 49 12.10 -2.51 -0.08
C GLY A 49 11.58 -2.91 -1.45
N GLU A 50 10.51 -3.69 -1.43
CA GLU A 50 9.75 -4.08 -2.61
C GLU A 50 8.26 -3.83 -2.35
N VAL A 51 7.53 -3.41 -3.38
CA VAL A 51 6.12 -3.01 -3.24
C VAL A 51 5.21 -4.18 -3.58
N ILE A 52 4.20 -4.42 -2.76
CA ILE A 52 3.12 -5.37 -3.03
C ILE A 52 1.84 -4.57 -3.26
N ASN A 53 1.32 -4.61 -4.49
CA ASN A 53 0.06 -3.94 -4.81
C ASN A 53 -1.10 -4.59 -4.06
N SER A 54 -1.90 -3.77 -3.38
CA SER A 54 -3.14 -4.17 -2.72
C SER A 54 -4.36 -3.43 -3.27
N ASP A 55 -4.30 -2.95 -4.51
CA ASP A 55 -5.47 -2.50 -5.25
C ASP A 55 -6.02 -3.63 -6.12
N LYS A 56 -7.28 -4.03 -5.85
CA LYS A 56 -7.92 -5.17 -6.51
C LYS A 56 -8.04 -5.00 -8.02
N ILE A 57 -8.23 -3.77 -8.52
CA ILE A 57 -8.42 -3.53 -9.94
C ILE A 57 -7.06 -3.55 -10.63
N GLN A 58 -6.04 -2.92 -10.03
CA GLN A 58 -4.67 -2.90 -10.57
C GLN A 58 -3.99 -4.27 -10.62
N ALA A 59 -4.53 -5.28 -9.93
CA ALA A 59 -4.06 -6.65 -10.00
C ALA A 59 -4.24 -7.28 -11.40
N HIS A 60 -5.21 -6.83 -12.21
CA HIS A 60 -5.52 -7.37 -13.54
C HIS A 60 -4.63 -6.77 -14.62
N ARG A 61 -4.36 -7.51 -15.71
CA ARG A 61 -3.65 -7.02 -16.90
C ARG A 61 -4.49 -6.02 -17.71
N GLY A 62 -3.84 -5.11 -18.45
CA GLY A 62 -4.53 -4.10 -19.28
C GLY A 62 -5.12 -2.91 -18.50
N LEU A 63 -5.78 -1.99 -19.17
CA LEU A 63 -6.36 -0.77 -18.59
C LEU A 63 -5.40 0.03 -17.68
N ALA A 64 -4.16 0.27 -18.10
CA ALA A 64 -3.18 0.96 -17.28
C ALA A 64 -3.61 2.40 -16.91
N ILE A 65 -4.24 3.12 -17.85
CA ILE A 65 -4.73 4.48 -17.65
C ILE A 65 -5.95 4.45 -16.73
N ALA A 66 -7.00 3.70 -17.09
CA ALA A 66 -8.26 3.65 -16.33
C ALA A 66 -8.07 3.17 -14.89
N THR A 67 -7.14 2.25 -14.67
CA THR A 67 -6.85 1.71 -13.34
C THR A 67 -5.77 2.50 -12.59
N ASN A 68 -5.21 3.54 -13.21
CA ASN A 68 -4.19 4.42 -12.65
C ASN A 68 -2.98 3.63 -12.11
N LYS A 69 -2.48 2.68 -12.91
CA LYS A 69 -1.28 1.92 -12.56
C LYS A 69 -0.07 2.84 -12.52
N VAL A 70 0.83 2.56 -11.59
CA VAL A 70 2.11 3.28 -11.50
C VAL A 70 2.95 2.96 -12.74
N ALA A 71 3.35 4.01 -13.48
CA ALA A 71 4.17 3.88 -14.68
C ALA A 71 5.57 3.35 -14.34
N GLU A 72 6.25 2.70 -15.27
CA GLU A 72 7.56 2.07 -15.00
C GLU A 72 8.60 3.10 -14.54
N GLU A 73 8.56 4.31 -15.10
CA GLU A 73 9.43 5.43 -14.75
C GLU A 73 9.22 5.85 -13.29
N GLU A 74 7.96 5.92 -12.85
CA GLU A 74 7.58 6.28 -11.49
C GLU A 74 7.96 5.19 -10.47
N ARG A 75 8.11 3.93 -10.91
CA ARG A 75 8.59 2.83 -10.05
C ARG A 75 10.06 2.96 -9.70
N ARG A 76 10.86 3.70 -10.48
CA ARG A 76 12.30 3.94 -10.22
C ARG A 76 13.10 2.64 -10.05
N GLY A 77 12.74 1.60 -10.81
CA GLY A 77 13.35 0.27 -10.73
C GLY A 77 12.99 -0.55 -9.48
N ILE A 78 12.09 -0.07 -8.62
CA ILE A 78 11.63 -0.82 -7.45
C ILE A 78 10.73 -1.98 -7.90
N PRO A 79 11.01 -3.23 -7.47
CA PRO A 79 10.15 -4.37 -7.79
C PRO A 79 8.72 -4.19 -7.26
N HIS A 80 7.74 -4.48 -8.13
CA HIS A 80 6.32 -4.47 -7.81
C HIS A 80 5.73 -5.87 -7.97
N HIS A 81 5.08 -6.35 -6.92
CA HIS A 81 4.39 -7.64 -6.87
C HIS A 81 2.88 -7.42 -6.95
N LEU A 82 2.16 -8.42 -7.46
CA LEU A 82 0.70 -8.43 -7.55
C LEU A 82 0.09 -7.26 -8.34
N LEU A 83 0.86 -6.71 -9.29
CA LEU A 83 0.44 -5.64 -10.18
C LEU A 83 0.35 -6.20 -11.61
N GLY A 84 -0.82 -6.13 -12.23
CA GLY A 84 -1.01 -6.59 -13.61
C GLY A 84 -0.71 -8.07 -13.85
N PHE A 85 -1.02 -8.95 -12.90
CA PHE A 85 -0.70 -10.38 -12.98
C PHE A 85 -1.93 -11.28 -13.19
N VAL A 86 -3.13 -10.82 -12.82
CA VAL A 86 -4.40 -11.55 -12.95
C VAL A 86 -4.97 -11.38 -14.36
N ASP A 87 -5.66 -12.42 -14.84
CA ASP A 87 -6.41 -12.35 -16.09
C ASP A 87 -7.52 -11.27 -16.03
N PRO A 88 -7.71 -10.44 -17.07
CA PRO A 88 -8.73 -9.38 -17.07
C PRO A 88 -10.17 -9.84 -16.78
N HIS A 89 -10.51 -11.10 -17.10
CA HIS A 89 -11.86 -11.65 -16.96
C HIS A 89 -12.09 -12.40 -15.64
N GLU A 90 -11.03 -12.69 -14.89
CA GLU A 90 -11.11 -13.40 -13.63
C GLU A 90 -11.34 -12.45 -12.46
N ASP A 91 -12.07 -12.92 -11.45
CA ASP A 91 -12.17 -12.21 -10.19
C ASP A 91 -10.95 -12.57 -9.33
N PHE A 92 -10.32 -11.55 -8.76
CA PHE A 92 -9.37 -11.73 -7.66
C PHE A 92 -10.12 -11.46 -6.35
N THR A 93 -10.04 -12.36 -5.38
CA THR A 93 -10.74 -12.25 -4.09
C THR A 93 -9.80 -11.82 -2.98
N ALA A 94 -10.36 -11.39 -1.84
CA ALA A 94 -9.56 -10.99 -0.67
C ALA A 94 -8.76 -12.18 -0.08
N SER A 95 -9.32 -13.39 -0.11
CA SER A 95 -8.64 -14.60 0.37
C SER A 95 -7.48 -15.01 -0.54
N GLU A 96 -7.65 -14.90 -1.86
CA GLU A 96 -6.57 -15.13 -2.82
C GLU A 96 -5.48 -14.07 -2.69
N PHE A 97 -5.86 -12.81 -2.51
CA PHE A 97 -4.91 -11.75 -2.18
C PHE A 97 -4.14 -12.05 -0.91
N ARG A 98 -4.81 -12.45 0.18
CA ARG A 98 -4.15 -12.82 1.44
C ARG A 98 -3.10 -13.90 1.21
N HIS A 99 -3.45 -14.94 0.45
CA HIS A 99 -2.52 -16.02 0.13
C HIS A 99 -1.32 -15.51 -0.70
N ALA A 100 -1.57 -14.84 -1.83
CA ALA A 100 -0.55 -14.35 -2.73
C ALA A 100 0.37 -13.30 -2.06
N ALA A 101 -0.20 -12.36 -1.30
CA ALA A 101 0.55 -11.35 -0.57
C ALA A 101 1.39 -11.97 0.55
N THR A 102 0.88 -12.98 1.25
CA THR A 102 1.68 -13.70 2.27
C THR A 102 2.90 -14.38 1.66
N LEU A 103 2.75 -15.00 0.47
CA LEU A 103 3.87 -15.60 -0.26
C LEU A 103 4.87 -14.54 -0.74
N ALA A 104 4.39 -13.42 -1.28
CA ALA A 104 5.24 -12.30 -1.69
C ALA A 104 6.03 -11.73 -0.51
N VAL A 105 5.37 -11.49 0.63
CA VAL A 105 6.02 -11.04 1.88
C VAL A 105 7.12 -12.00 2.30
N ARG A 106 6.85 -13.32 2.38
CA ARG A 106 7.88 -14.33 2.74
C ARG A 106 9.06 -14.34 1.75
N SER A 107 8.78 -14.23 0.46
CA SER A 107 9.82 -14.16 -0.58
C SER A 107 10.71 -12.92 -0.42
N ILE A 108 10.12 -11.75 -0.18
CA ILE A 108 10.83 -10.48 0.01
C ILE A 108 11.67 -10.53 1.30
N THR A 109 11.09 -11.00 2.41
CA THR A 109 11.83 -11.07 3.70
C THR A 109 12.96 -12.10 3.65
N SER A 110 12.80 -13.22 2.94
CA SER A 110 13.87 -14.21 2.74
C SER A 110 15.11 -13.63 2.03
N ARG A 111 14.89 -12.61 1.18
CA ARG A 111 15.95 -11.84 0.49
C ARG A 111 16.45 -10.64 1.30
N ARG A 112 16.03 -10.52 2.57
CA ARG A 112 16.34 -9.43 3.50
C ARG A 112 15.89 -8.04 3.01
N HIS A 113 14.86 -8.00 2.18
CA HIS A 113 14.23 -6.75 1.73
C HIS A 113 13.00 -6.43 2.58
N LEU A 114 12.60 -5.15 2.58
CA LEU A 114 11.42 -4.69 3.32
C LEU A 114 10.15 -4.82 2.44
N PRO A 115 9.19 -5.69 2.79
CA PRO A 115 7.90 -5.73 2.10
C PRO A 115 7.05 -4.51 2.44
N ILE A 116 6.57 -3.82 1.40
CA ILE A 116 5.71 -2.64 1.50
C ILE A 116 4.40 -2.90 0.77
N VAL A 117 3.32 -3.19 1.51
CA VAL A 117 1.98 -3.39 0.95
C VAL A 117 1.34 -2.03 0.73
N ALA A 118 0.90 -1.72 -0.50
CA ALA A 118 0.30 -0.43 -0.82
C ALA A 118 -0.87 -0.56 -1.81
N GLY A 119 -1.99 0.12 -1.54
CA GLY A 119 -3.15 0.09 -2.44
C GLY A 119 -4.43 0.64 -1.81
N GLY A 120 -5.48 0.81 -2.62
CA GLY A 120 -6.76 1.40 -2.20
C GLY A 120 -7.82 0.41 -1.72
N SER A 121 -7.60 -0.90 -1.90
CA SER A 121 -8.59 -1.92 -1.52
C SER A 121 -8.43 -2.31 -0.05
N ASN A 122 -8.95 -1.48 0.85
CA ASN A 122 -8.85 -1.70 2.30
C ASN A 122 -9.43 -3.05 2.76
N SER A 123 -10.36 -3.66 2.02
CA SER A 123 -10.85 -5.02 2.31
C SER A 123 -9.79 -6.09 2.13
N TYR A 124 -8.86 -5.92 1.18
CA TYR A 124 -7.75 -6.84 0.96
C TYR A 124 -6.73 -6.74 2.08
N ILE A 125 -6.42 -5.51 2.48
CA ILE A 125 -5.52 -5.25 3.60
C ILE A 125 -6.15 -5.77 4.91
N GLU A 126 -7.45 -5.54 5.13
CA GLU A 126 -8.17 -6.07 6.28
C GLU A 126 -8.14 -7.61 6.33
N ASP A 127 -8.42 -8.29 5.22
CA ASP A 127 -8.36 -9.75 5.17
C ASP A 127 -6.94 -10.30 5.33
N LEU A 128 -5.93 -9.62 4.75
CA LEU A 128 -4.52 -9.98 4.95
C LEU A 128 -4.12 -9.93 6.43
N ILE A 129 -4.52 -8.86 7.12
CA ILE A 129 -4.06 -8.57 8.49
C ILE A 129 -4.90 -9.30 9.55
N ASP A 130 -6.23 -9.26 9.43
CA ASP A 130 -7.16 -9.75 10.45
C ASP A 130 -7.91 -11.02 10.03
N GLY A 131 -7.88 -11.42 8.74
CA GLY A 131 -8.48 -12.65 8.23
C GLY A 131 -7.62 -13.90 8.50
N GLY A 132 -8.07 -15.06 8.00
CA GLY A 132 -7.31 -16.33 8.07
C GLY A 132 -6.82 -16.71 9.46
N ASN A 133 -7.68 -16.56 10.49
CA ASN A 133 -7.31 -16.77 11.90
C ASN A 133 -6.10 -15.94 12.38
N ARG A 134 -5.86 -14.78 11.75
CA ARG A 134 -4.76 -13.85 12.06
C ARG A 134 -3.37 -14.47 11.89
N GLU A 135 -3.23 -15.48 11.04
CA GLU A 135 -1.93 -16.12 10.75
C GLU A 135 -0.85 -15.10 10.36
N PHE A 136 -1.22 -14.13 9.53
CA PHE A 136 -0.30 -13.09 9.08
C PHE A 136 0.26 -12.28 10.26
N LYS A 137 -0.61 -11.81 11.16
CA LYS A 137 -0.22 -11.09 12.39
C LYS A 137 0.60 -11.94 13.37
N SER A 138 0.47 -13.26 13.32
CA SER A 138 1.29 -14.17 14.14
C SER A 138 2.72 -14.26 13.63
N ASN A 139 2.94 -14.10 12.32
CA ASN A 139 4.25 -14.21 11.68
C ASN A 139 4.95 -12.86 11.44
N PHE A 140 4.17 -11.78 11.29
CA PHE A 140 4.67 -10.47 10.88
C PHE A 140 4.24 -9.36 11.84
N ASP A 141 5.16 -8.44 12.13
CA ASP A 141 4.84 -7.15 12.72
C ASP A 141 4.52 -6.15 11.61
N CYS A 142 3.44 -5.40 11.78
CA CYS A 142 2.97 -4.45 10.76
C CYS A 142 3.06 -3.00 11.24
N CYS A 143 3.61 -2.12 10.40
CA CYS A 143 3.56 -0.67 10.58
C CYS A 143 2.62 -0.06 9.55
N PHE A 144 1.58 0.62 10.03
CA PHE A 144 0.56 1.19 9.17
C PHE A 144 0.77 2.70 9.00
N ILE A 145 0.91 3.14 7.76
CA ILE A 145 1.01 4.55 7.38
C ILE A 145 -0.22 4.92 6.57
N TRP A 146 -0.91 5.98 6.97
CA TRP A 146 -2.09 6.49 6.28
C TRP A 146 -1.77 7.83 5.63
N VAL A 147 -1.78 7.88 4.30
CA VAL A 147 -1.67 9.14 3.54
C VAL A 147 -3.08 9.72 3.36
N ASP A 148 -3.32 10.85 4.03
CA ASP A 148 -4.60 11.54 4.12
C ASP A 148 -4.55 12.86 3.35
N VAL A 149 -5.67 13.24 2.74
CA VAL A 149 -5.85 14.51 2.03
C VAL A 149 -7.26 15.01 2.33
N SER A 150 -7.41 16.30 2.63
CA SER A 150 -8.73 16.87 2.89
C SER A 150 -9.69 16.65 1.69
N PRO A 151 -10.96 16.27 1.93
CA PRO A 151 -11.88 15.93 0.84
C PRO A 151 -12.04 17.01 -0.24
N PRO A 152 -12.19 18.32 0.08
CA PRO A 152 -12.36 19.34 -0.96
C PRO A 152 -11.14 19.43 -1.91
N VAL A 153 -9.94 19.34 -1.35
CA VAL A 153 -8.68 19.37 -2.14
C VAL A 153 -8.54 18.09 -2.95
N LEU A 154 -8.87 16.94 -2.36
CA LEU A 154 -8.79 15.65 -3.05
C LEU A 154 -9.79 15.57 -4.21
N HIS A 155 -11.01 16.09 -4.06
CA HIS A 155 -12.03 16.07 -5.11
C HIS A 155 -11.61 16.92 -6.33
N SER A 156 -11.07 18.11 -6.09
CA SER A 156 -10.49 18.94 -7.16
C SER A 156 -9.35 18.20 -7.87
N PHE A 157 -8.46 17.56 -7.12
CA PHE A 157 -7.38 16.77 -7.72
C PHE A 157 -7.88 15.58 -8.53
N ILE A 158 -8.87 14.85 -8.04
CA ILE A 158 -9.49 13.72 -8.74
C ILE A 158 -10.09 14.18 -10.06
N SER A 159 -10.81 15.32 -10.08
CA SER A 159 -11.38 15.87 -11.30
C SER A 159 -10.31 16.11 -12.36
N ASP A 160 -9.28 16.89 -12.02
CA ASP A 160 -8.22 17.21 -12.97
C ASP A 160 -7.41 15.98 -13.39
N ARG A 161 -7.31 14.98 -12.51
CA ARG A 161 -6.65 13.72 -12.85
C ARG A 161 -7.45 12.95 -13.88
N VAL A 162 -8.77 12.88 -13.75
CA VAL A 162 -9.64 12.25 -14.76
C VAL A 162 -9.52 12.98 -16.09
N ASP A 163 -9.46 14.31 -16.08
CA ASP A 163 -9.23 15.10 -17.30
C ASP A 163 -7.91 14.72 -17.97
N ARG A 164 -6.81 14.66 -17.22
CA ARG A 164 -5.52 14.17 -17.73
C ARG A 164 -5.58 12.71 -18.18
N MET A 165 -6.36 11.85 -17.54
CA MET A 165 -6.52 10.46 -17.99
C MET A 165 -7.17 10.42 -19.37
N VAL A 166 -8.21 11.24 -19.60
CA VAL A 166 -8.85 11.38 -20.93
C VAL A 166 -7.86 11.90 -21.96
N GLU A 167 -7.09 12.95 -21.64
CA GLU A 167 -6.04 13.48 -22.53
C GLU A 167 -4.97 12.43 -22.87
N ASN A 168 -4.71 11.49 -21.96
CA ASN A 168 -3.73 10.42 -22.14
C ASN A 168 -4.31 9.14 -22.79
N GLY A 169 -5.55 9.16 -23.25
CA GLY A 169 -6.13 8.05 -23.99
C GLY A 169 -7.06 7.12 -23.20
N LEU A 170 -7.66 7.59 -22.09
CA LEU A 170 -8.58 6.79 -21.28
C LEU A 170 -9.75 6.22 -22.09
N VAL A 171 -10.32 7.02 -22.99
CA VAL A 171 -11.51 6.65 -23.76
C VAL A 171 -11.13 5.57 -24.77
N GLU A 172 -10.01 5.74 -25.44
CA GLU A 172 -9.44 4.80 -26.40
C GLU A 172 -9.11 3.46 -25.72
N GLU A 173 -8.42 3.49 -24.57
CA GLU A 173 -8.05 2.31 -23.80
C GLU A 173 -9.27 1.49 -23.36
N ILE A 174 -10.35 2.15 -22.96
CA ILE A 174 -11.59 1.47 -22.58
C ILE A 174 -12.34 0.97 -23.82
N GLY A 175 -12.30 1.71 -24.93
CA GLY A 175 -12.88 1.32 -26.21
C GLY A 175 -12.30 0.01 -26.75
N GLU A 176 -11.00 -0.25 -26.53
CA GLU A 176 -10.34 -1.49 -26.95
C GLU A 176 -10.92 -2.76 -26.30
N ILE A 177 -11.46 -2.63 -25.08
CA ILE A 177 -12.04 -3.76 -24.35
C ILE A 177 -13.57 -3.77 -24.36
N PHE A 178 -14.17 -2.78 -25.03
CA PHE A 178 -15.61 -2.65 -25.10
C PHE A 178 -16.20 -3.79 -25.95
N ASP A 179 -17.25 -4.41 -25.43
CA ASP A 179 -18.07 -5.34 -26.20
C ASP A 179 -19.55 -5.18 -25.82
N LEU A 180 -20.44 -5.54 -26.74
CA LEU A 180 -21.88 -5.33 -26.58
C LEU A 180 -22.50 -6.16 -25.43
N ASN A 181 -21.84 -7.27 -25.05
CA ASN A 181 -22.32 -8.25 -24.07
C ASN A 181 -21.54 -8.18 -22.75
N SER A 182 -20.99 -7.01 -22.43
CA SER A 182 -20.07 -6.85 -21.31
C SER A 182 -20.75 -7.05 -19.97
N ASP A 183 -20.21 -7.95 -19.16
CA ASP A 183 -20.54 -8.07 -17.74
C ASP A 183 -19.62 -7.16 -16.91
N TYR A 184 -20.14 -6.03 -16.47
CA TYR A 184 -19.43 -5.05 -15.65
C TYR A 184 -19.35 -5.43 -14.16
N SER A 185 -19.86 -6.62 -13.77
CA SER A 185 -19.82 -7.10 -12.39
C SER A 185 -18.56 -7.89 -12.03
N ARG A 186 -17.72 -8.22 -13.03
CA ARG A 186 -16.58 -9.15 -12.88
C ARG A 186 -15.25 -8.59 -13.38
N GLY A 187 -14.17 -9.09 -12.79
CA GLY A 187 -12.80 -8.82 -13.22
C GLY A 187 -12.46 -7.35 -13.37
N ILE A 188 -11.69 -7.02 -14.42
CA ILE A 188 -11.22 -5.65 -14.68
C ILE A 188 -12.33 -4.72 -15.15
N LYS A 189 -13.42 -5.24 -15.72
CA LYS A 189 -14.54 -4.45 -16.26
C LYS A 189 -15.32 -3.69 -15.17
N ARG A 190 -15.05 -3.98 -13.90
CA ARG A 190 -15.54 -3.21 -12.73
C ARG A 190 -14.80 -1.89 -12.51
N ALA A 191 -13.73 -1.62 -13.25
CA ALA A 191 -12.96 -0.40 -13.13
C ALA A 191 -13.85 0.83 -13.40
N ILE A 192 -13.73 1.86 -12.56
CA ILE A 192 -14.38 3.15 -12.82
C ILE A 192 -13.86 3.69 -14.15
N GLY A 193 -14.76 4.13 -15.02
CA GLY A 193 -14.49 4.43 -16.42
C GLY A 193 -15.24 3.49 -17.35
N VAL A 194 -15.16 2.18 -17.07
CA VAL A 194 -15.66 1.15 -17.98
C VAL A 194 -17.20 1.15 -18.03
N PRO A 195 -17.93 1.06 -16.90
CA PRO A 195 -19.39 1.16 -16.94
C PRO A 195 -19.90 2.54 -17.37
N GLU A 196 -19.20 3.60 -16.99
CA GLU A 196 -19.61 4.98 -17.28
C GLU A 196 -19.56 5.32 -18.78
N LEU A 197 -18.64 4.71 -19.53
CA LEU A 197 -18.51 4.91 -20.98
C LEU A 197 -19.36 3.95 -21.83
N ASP A 198 -20.03 2.96 -21.24
CA ASP A 198 -20.84 1.98 -21.99
C ASP A 198 -21.87 2.65 -22.92
N PHE A 199 -22.63 3.61 -22.39
CA PHE A 199 -23.63 4.33 -23.17
C PHE A 199 -22.99 5.15 -24.30
N TYR A 200 -21.81 5.72 -24.07
CA TYR A 200 -21.07 6.45 -25.10
C TYR A 200 -20.73 5.52 -26.28
N PHE A 201 -20.09 4.37 -26.03
CA PHE A 201 -19.71 3.44 -27.10
C PHE A 201 -20.90 2.81 -27.82
N ARG A 202 -22.01 2.55 -27.11
CA ARG A 202 -23.24 2.02 -27.75
C ARG A 202 -23.91 3.02 -28.68
N SER A 203 -23.77 4.31 -28.41
CA SER A 203 -24.51 5.36 -29.11
C SER A 203 -23.66 6.14 -30.12
N GLU A 204 -22.33 6.09 -30.04
CA GLU A 204 -21.45 6.99 -30.81
C GLU A 204 -21.66 6.96 -32.32
N ASN A 205 -22.00 5.79 -32.89
CA ASN A 205 -22.25 5.63 -34.33
C ASN A 205 -23.62 6.17 -34.80
N PHE A 206 -24.51 6.50 -33.87
CA PHE A 206 -25.88 6.98 -34.15
C PHE A 206 -26.09 8.46 -33.80
N LEU A 207 -25.06 9.12 -33.27
CA LEU A 207 -25.11 10.50 -32.81
C LEU A 207 -24.38 11.43 -33.78
N ASP A 208 -24.88 12.65 -33.93
CA ASP A 208 -24.11 13.72 -34.53
C ASP A 208 -22.93 14.14 -33.62
N GLU A 209 -22.03 14.96 -34.15
CA GLU A 209 -20.79 15.34 -33.47
C GLU A 209 -21.05 16.05 -32.13
N GLU A 210 -22.05 16.94 -32.08
CA GLU A 210 -22.37 17.72 -30.89
C GLU A 210 -23.04 16.85 -29.81
N ALA A 211 -23.96 15.97 -30.21
CA ALA A 211 -24.57 15.00 -29.34
C ALA A 211 -23.54 14.02 -28.77
N ARG A 212 -22.60 13.54 -29.60
CA ARG A 212 -21.49 12.66 -29.17
C ARG A 212 -20.60 13.34 -28.12
N LYS A 213 -20.18 14.59 -28.35
CA LYS A 213 -19.41 15.37 -27.36
C LYS A 213 -20.17 15.53 -26.04
N LYS A 214 -21.48 15.78 -26.10
CA LYS A 214 -22.32 15.94 -24.91
C LYS A 214 -22.44 14.64 -24.11
N VAL A 215 -22.62 13.51 -24.79
CA VAL A 215 -22.66 12.19 -24.15
C VAL A 215 -21.33 11.83 -23.52
N LEU A 216 -20.22 12.05 -24.23
CA LEU A 216 -18.88 11.80 -23.71
C LEU A 216 -18.59 12.63 -22.45
N ARG A 217 -18.91 13.93 -22.49
CA ARG A 217 -18.74 14.82 -21.33
C ARG A 217 -19.53 14.33 -20.12
N LYS A 218 -20.77 13.88 -20.32
CA LYS A 218 -21.59 13.31 -19.24
C LYS A 218 -20.95 12.06 -18.63
N ALA A 219 -20.42 11.16 -19.46
CA ALA A 219 -19.71 9.98 -18.98
C ALA A 219 -18.46 10.36 -18.15
N ILE A 220 -17.67 11.32 -18.64
CA ILE A 220 -16.49 11.83 -17.92
C ILE A 220 -16.88 12.45 -16.57
N ASP A 221 -17.95 13.24 -16.51
CA ASP A 221 -18.47 13.81 -15.26
C ASP A 221 -18.92 12.71 -14.27
N GLU A 222 -19.47 11.62 -14.78
CA GLU A 222 -19.84 10.45 -13.97
C GLU A 222 -18.60 9.73 -13.41
N ILE A 223 -17.55 9.55 -14.23
CA ILE A 223 -16.24 9.00 -13.80
C ILE A 223 -15.67 9.83 -12.64
N LYS A 224 -15.69 11.17 -12.78
CA LYS A 224 -15.24 12.09 -11.72
C LYS A 224 -16.05 11.90 -10.44
N SER A 225 -17.38 11.90 -10.55
CA SER A 225 -18.29 11.72 -9.41
C SER A 225 -18.06 10.38 -8.70
N ASN A 226 -18.01 9.28 -9.45
CA ASN A 226 -17.84 7.94 -8.89
C ASN A 226 -16.46 7.73 -8.28
N THR A 227 -15.42 8.37 -8.83
CA THR A 227 -14.07 8.37 -8.25
C THR A 227 -14.03 9.12 -6.92
N CYS A 228 -14.70 10.28 -6.81
CA CYS A 228 -14.84 11.00 -5.52
C CYS A 228 -15.59 10.14 -4.48
N LYS A 229 -16.73 9.54 -4.85
CA LYS A 229 -17.47 8.62 -3.96
C LYS A 229 -16.63 7.42 -3.54
N LEU A 230 -15.74 6.92 -4.40
CA LEU A 230 -14.80 5.85 -4.04
C LEU A 230 -13.80 6.34 -2.98
N ALA A 231 -13.22 7.52 -3.18
CA ALA A 231 -12.27 8.12 -2.23
C ALA A 231 -12.91 8.32 -0.85
N GLU A 232 -14.13 8.88 -0.79
CA GLU A 232 -14.89 9.04 0.46
C GLU A 232 -15.14 7.70 1.17
N ARG A 233 -15.59 6.68 0.42
CA ARG A 233 -15.80 5.32 0.95
C ARG A 233 -14.51 4.71 1.49
N GLN A 234 -13.38 4.93 0.82
CA GLN A 234 -12.07 4.46 1.28
C GLN A 234 -11.64 5.16 2.58
N VAL A 235 -11.80 6.49 2.69
CA VAL A 235 -11.52 7.23 3.93
C VAL A 235 -12.40 6.72 5.08
N ALA A 236 -13.71 6.58 4.85
CA ALA A 236 -14.63 6.07 5.85
C ALA A 236 -14.23 4.66 6.35
N LYS A 237 -13.81 3.78 5.43
CA LYS A 237 -13.32 2.44 5.76
C LYS A 237 -12.02 2.49 6.57
N ILE A 238 -11.05 3.34 6.23
CA ILE A 238 -9.79 3.52 6.99
C ILE A 238 -10.09 4.03 8.40
N GLN A 239 -11.00 4.99 8.54
CA GLN A 239 -11.43 5.49 9.84
C GLN A 239 -12.08 4.38 10.69
N ARG A 240 -12.89 3.51 10.08
CA ARG A 240 -13.43 2.32 10.75
C ARG A 240 -12.31 1.38 11.22
N LEU A 241 -11.33 1.06 10.37
CA LEU A 241 -10.20 0.19 10.74
C LEU A 241 -9.41 0.76 11.94
N ARG A 242 -9.21 2.08 11.98
CA ARG A 242 -8.58 2.76 13.11
C ARG A 242 -9.42 2.66 14.39
N LYS A 243 -10.72 2.99 14.32
CA LYS A 243 -11.59 3.13 15.50
C LYS A 243 -12.08 1.78 16.04
N VAL A 244 -12.40 0.84 15.16
CA VAL A 244 -13.05 -0.43 15.50
C VAL A 244 -12.04 -1.57 15.62
N ASN A 245 -11.15 -1.72 14.61
CA ASN A 245 -10.15 -2.79 14.63
C ASN A 245 -8.91 -2.43 15.49
N GLY A 246 -8.85 -1.21 16.02
CA GLY A 246 -7.75 -0.74 16.88
C GLY A 246 -6.41 -0.58 16.15
N TRP A 247 -6.42 -0.44 14.83
CA TRP A 247 -5.18 -0.30 14.06
C TRP A 247 -4.49 1.03 14.40
N ARG A 248 -3.22 0.95 14.81
CA ARG A 248 -2.38 2.12 15.06
C ARG A 248 -1.86 2.70 13.74
N LEU A 249 -2.66 3.56 13.13
CA LEU A 249 -2.31 4.25 11.89
C LEU A 249 -1.47 5.50 12.17
N HIS A 250 -0.32 5.62 11.52
CA HIS A 250 0.45 6.85 11.47
C HIS A 250 -0.06 7.73 10.32
N ARG A 251 -0.84 8.77 10.64
CA ARG A 251 -1.39 9.68 9.64
C ARG A 251 -0.34 10.65 9.13
N LEU A 252 -0.21 10.77 7.81
CA LEU A 252 0.55 11.76 7.08
C LEU A 252 -0.43 12.62 6.28
N ASP A 253 -0.48 13.91 6.58
CA ASP A 253 -1.41 14.83 5.92
C ASP A 253 -0.75 15.47 4.70
N ALA A 254 -1.14 15.00 3.52
CA ALA A 254 -0.62 15.48 2.26
C ALA A 254 -1.40 16.69 1.72
N THR A 255 -2.41 17.22 2.43
CA THR A 255 -3.31 18.26 1.90
C THR A 255 -2.57 19.44 1.29
N GLU A 256 -1.54 19.93 1.97
CA GLU A 256 -0.79 21.11 1.52
C GLU A 256 0.06 20.82 0.27
N VAL A 257 0.54 19.59 0.11
CA VAL A 257 1.22 19.15 -1.13
C VAL A 257 0.31 19.35 -2.33
N PHE A 258 -0.95 18.95 -2.20
CA PHE A 258 -1.93 19.05 -3.29
C PHE A 258 -2.38 20.49 -3.56
N ARG A 259 -2.36 21.37 -2.55
CA ARG A 259 -2.60 22.81 -2.77
C ARG A 259 -1.48 23.47 -3.56
N ARG A 260 -0.24 23.05 -3.35
CA ARG A 260 0.96 23.61 -4.01
C ARG A 260 1.29 23.00 -5.37
N ARG A 261 0.47 22.08 -5.88
CA ARG A 261 0.72 21.35 -7.14
C ARG A 261 0.97 22.23 -8.37
N ASN A 262 0.41 23.44 -8.40
CA ASN A 262 0.57 24.38 -9.53
C ASN A 262 1.74 25.37 -9.34
N GLY A 263 2.41 25.37 -8.19
CA GLY A 263 3.39 26.38 -7.80
C GLY A 263 4.86 25.92 -7.81
N GLY A 264 5.17 24.74 -8.36
CA GLY A 264 6.54 24.20 -8.43
C GLY A 264 7.13 23.68 -7.11
N ASP A 265 6.50 23.96 -5.97
CA ASP A 265 6.96 23.56 -4.62
C ASP A 265 6.37 22.21 -4.13
N ALA A 266 5.62 21.51 -4.99
CA ALA A 266 4.89 20.31 -4.59
C ALA A 266 5.82 19.17 -4.15
N ASP A 267 6.97 18.99 -4.80
CA ASP A 267 7.90 17.92 -4.46
C ASP A 267 8.65 18.17 -3.16
N ALA A 268 9.01 19.43 -2.89
CA ALA A 268 9.60 19.83 -1.61
C ALA A 268 8.57 19.67 -0.47
N ALA A 269 7.32 20.14 -0.68
CA ALA A 269 6.24 19.92 0.28
C ALA A 269 5.96 18.43 0.52
N TRP A 270 6.02 17.59 -0.53
CA TRP A 270 5.88 16.13 -0.38
C TRP A 270 7.00 15.54 0.48
N GLU A 271 8.25 15.92 0.22
CA GLU A 271 9.38 15.43 1.02
C GLU A 271 9.23 15.85 2.49
N GLU A 272 8.89 17.11 2.75
CA GLU A 272 8.74 17.66 4.11
C GLU A 272 7.58 17.02 4.88
N LEU A 273 6.39 16.96 4.27
CA LEU A 273 5.14 16.64 4.98
C LEU A 273 4.79 15.14 4.95
N VAL A 274 5.30 14.40 3.96
CA VAL A 274 4.91 13.01 3.73
C VAL A 274 6.12 12.08 3.75
N ALA A 275 7.08 12.26 2.84
CA ALA A 275 8.14 11.28 2.65
C ALA A 275 9.12 11.23 3.83
N ALA A 276 9.63 12.37 4.33
CA ALA A 276 10.55 12.40 5.46
C ALA A 276 9.92 11.91 6.77
N PRO A 277 8.70 12.35 7.16
CA PRO A 277 7.99 11.78 8.31
C PRO A 277 7.72 10.28 8.15
N GLY A 278 7.29 9.83 6.97
CA GLY A 278 7.11 8.42 6.65
C GLY A 278 8.38 7.60 6.83
N LYS A 279 9.51 8.08 6.28
CA LYS A 279 10.83 7.46 6.46
C LYS A 279 11.23 7.40 7.93
N MET A 280 10.95 8.44 8.72
CA MET A 280 11.25 8.44 10.16
C MET A 280 10.43 7.39 10.92
N ILE A 281 9.14 7.24 10.61
CA ILE A 281 8.27 6.23 11.20
C ILE A 281 8.81 4.83 10.89
N VAL A 282 9.06 4.54 9.61
CA VAL A 282 9.60 3.24 9.18
C VAL A 282 10.95 2.96 9.81
N ARG A 283 11.87 3.94 9.85
CA ARG A 283 13.17 3.78 10.52
C ARG A 283 13.02 3.36 11.98
N ARG A 284 12.13 4.03 12.74
CA ARG A 284 11.88 3.67 14.15
C ARG A 284 11.29 2.27 14.29
N PHE A 285 10.41 1.89 13.38
CA PHE A 285 9.79 0.57 13.35
C PHE A 285 10.79 -0.56 13.07
N ILE A 286 11.66 -0.40 12.06
CA ILE A 286 12.65 -1.42 11.70
C ILE A 286 13.85 -1.45 12.66
N SER A 287 14.17 -0.34 13.34
CA SER A 287 15.25 -0.26 14.34
C SER A 287 14.83 -0.76 15.74
N GLY A 288 13.66 -1.38 15.87
CA GLY A 288 12.91 -1.56 17.11
C GLY A 288 13.38 -2.63 18.12
N PHE A 289 14.63 -3.09 18.14
CA PHE A 289 15.14 -3.85 19.31
C PHE A 289 16.59 -3.45 19.63
N GLY A 290 16.76 -2.46 20.51
CA GLY A 290 18.10 -2.02 20.93
C GLY A 290 18.18 -0.86 21.93
N ARG A 291 17.12 -0.50 22.66
CA ARG A 291 17.17 0.62 23.63
C ARG A 291 16.59 0.36 25.02
N GLU A 292 16.16 -0.85 25.36
CA GLU A 292 15.70 -1.16 26.72
C GLU A 292 16.78 -1.75 27.65
N VAL A 293 17.94 -2.17 27.13
CA VAL A 293 19.02 -2.75 27.97
C VAL A 293 19.87 -1.70 28.71
N ARG A 294 19.79 -0.41 28.35
CA ARG A 294 20.61 0.65 29.00
C ARG A 294 19.98 1.28 30.25
N ARG A 295 18.79 0.85 30.70
CA ARG A 295 18.16 1.41 31.91
C ARG A 295 18.42 0.63 33.21
N ASN A 296 19.05 -0.54 33.15
CA ASN A 296 19.33 -1.37 34.34
C ASN A 296 20.83 -1.47 34.70
N ILE A 297 21.61 -0.41 34.49
CA ILE A 297 22.90 -0.26 35.18
C ILE A 297 22.67 0.70 36.34
N THR A 298 22.29 0.15 37.48
CA THR A 298 22.35 0.82 38.79
C THR A 298 23.80 1.20 39.05
N PRO A 299 24.15 2.45 39.40
CA PRO A 299 25.47 2.73 39.94
C PRO A 299 25.55 2.05 41.30
N ALA A 300 26.50 1.13 41.46
CA ALA A 300 26.86 0.58 42.75
C ALA A 300 27.24 1.74 43.69
N ARG A 301 26.63 1.75 44.88
CA ARG A 301 26.94 2.64 46.01
C ARG A 301 28.46 2.71 46.22
N ALA A 302 29.03 3.90 46.11
CA ALA A 302 30.30 4.21 46.74
C ALA A 302 30.06 4.38 48.26
N ALA A 303 30.31 3.32 49.03
CA ALA A 303 30.53 3.44 50.46
C ALA A 303 32.00 3.80 50.66
N VAL A 304 32.30 5.07 50.95
CA VAL A 304 33.59 5.46 51.53
C VAL A 304 33.35 5.68 53.01
N ALA A 305 33.75 4.69 53.81
CA ALA A 305 33.93 4.84 55.24
C ALA A 305 35.21 5.66 55.47
N VAL A 306 35.08 6.82 56.11
CA VAL A 306 36.20 7.51 56.74
C VAL A 306 36.14 7.15 58.22
N ALA A 307 36.95 6.17 58.62
CA ALA A 307 37.34 5.95 60.00
C ALA A 307 38.67 6.67 60.21
N GLY A 308 38.74 7.55 61.22
CA GLY A 308 39.97 8.20 61.63
C GLY A 308 40.92 7.26 62.36
N SER A 309 42.17 7.69 62.56
CA SER A 309 42.88 7.78 63.84
C SER A 309 44.37 8.07 63.62
N HIS A 310 44.89 8.95 64.49
CA HIS A 310 46.29 9.28 64.80
C HIS A 310 47.02 10.31 63.94
#